data_AF-A0A9D9ED91-F1
#
_entry.id   AF-A0A9D9ED91-F1
#
_cell.length_a   1.000
_cell.length_b   1.000
_cell.length_c   1.000
_cell.angle_alpha   90.00
_cell.angle_beta   90.00
_cell.angle_gamma   90.00
#
_symmetry.space_group_name_H-M   'P 1'
#
loop_
_entity.id
_entity.type
_entity.pdbx_description
1 polymer ?
#
loop_
_entity_poly.entity_id
_entity_poly.type
_entity_poly.pdbx_seq_one_letter_code
_entity_poly.pdbx_strand_id
1 'polypeptide(L)'
;MNKWNFMSNPFGDVILDVFLKRNRITVLNHKRETCYDGDVFGAISFLRSVINLFINEGLMKTTLVFNLHYNDNVEAMTGSFSSSLDSLMRSYRYSDKIRLKKRTVGMDVRG
;
A
#
# COMPACT_ATOMS: atom_id res chain seq x y z
N MET A 1 22.23 -0.08 11.61
CA MET A 1 21.22 0.94 11.23
C MET A 1 20.14 0.23 10.43
N ASN A 2 18.91 0.08 10.96
CA ASN A 2 17.83 -0.62 10.25
C ASN A 2 17.42 0.20 9.02
N LYS A 3 17.43 -0.44 7.83
CA LYS A 3 17.12 0.17 6.53
C LYS A 3 15.70 0.73 6.41
N TRP A 4 14.85 0.58 7.44
CA TRP A 4 13.41 0.79 7.39
C TRP A 4 12.89 2.01 8.15
N ASN A 5 13.78 2.82 8.73
CA ASN A 5 13.47 4.21 9.16
C ASN A 5 12.94 5.09 8.00
N PHE A 6 12.90 4.57 6.77
CA PHE A 6 12.33 5.20 5.58
C PHE A 6 10.85 4.91 5.35
N MET A 7 10.23 3.94 6.06
CA MET A 7 8.84 3.55 5.80
C MET A 7 7.90 3.68 7.01
N SER A 8 8.40 3.64 8.24
CA SER A 8 7.60 3.87 9.45
C SER A 8 7.39 5.35 9.78
N ASN A 9 6.17 5.74 10.09
CA ASN A 9 5.88 7.02 10.73
C ASN A 9 6.32 7.02 12.21
N PRO A 10 6.29 8.17 12.91
CA PRO A 10 6.69 8.27 14.31
C PRO A 10 5.90 7.39 15.29
N PHE A 11 4.74 6.87 14.87
CA PHE A 11 3.87 6.01 15.67
C PHE A 11 4.10 4.51 15.40
N GLY A 12 5.08 4.16 14.56
CA GLY A 12 5.40 2.78 14.19
C GLY A 12 4.50 2.20 13.09
N ASP A 13 3.57 2.99 12.54
CA ASP A 13 2.78 2.58 11.37
C ASP A 13 3.60 2.78 10.10
N VAL A 14 3.53 1.82 9.20
CA VAL A 14 4.11 1.94 7.87
C VAL A 14 3.03 2.45 6.93
N ILE A 15 3.25 3.62 6.34
CA ILE A 15 2.29 4.27 5.43
C ILE A 15 2.80 4.13 4.00
N LEU A 16 1.93 3.59 3.14
CA LEU A 16 2.12 3.54 1.70
C LEU A 16 0.99 4.32 1.01
N ASP A 17 1.36 5.38 0.31
CA ASP A 17 0.45 6.14 -0.53
C ASP A 17 0.42 5.53 -1.93
N VAL A 18 -0.73 4.99 -2.33
CA VAL A 18 -0.94 4.29 -3.59
C VAL A 18 -1.78 5.17 -4.51
N PHE A 19 -1.17 5.71 -5.56
CA PHE A 19 -1.83 6.54 -6.56
C PHE A 19 -2.25 5.68 -7.76
N LEU A 20 -3.55 5.66 -8.04
CA LEU A 20 -4.12 4.99 -9.19
C LEU A 20 -4.40 6.03 -10.28
N LYS A 21 -3.62 6.00 -11.36
CA LYS A 21 -3.78 6.83 -12.56
C LYS A 21 -4.19 5.93 -13.72
N ARG A 22 -4.89 6.46 -14.73
CA ARG A 22 -5.52 5.72 -15.86
C ARG A 22 -4.98 4.29 -16.15
N ASN A 23 -3.67 4.14 -16.39
CA ASN A 23 -3.02 2.86 -16.68
C ASN A 23 -1.79 2.56 -15.82
N ARG A 24 -1.64 3.21 -14.66
CA ARG A 24 -0.41 3.16 -13.87
C ARG A 24 -0.68 3.35 -12.39
N ILE A 25 -0.02 2.54 -11.58
CA ILE A 25 -0.03 2.61 -10.12
C ILE A 25 1.34 3.04 -9.65
N THR A 26 1.37 4.12 -8.88
CA THR A 26 2.58 4.60 -8.20
C THR A 26 2.40 4.42 -6.70
N VAL A 27 3.36 3.77 -6.04
CA VAL A 27 3.38 3.61 -4.57
C VAL A 27 4.51 4.44 -4.00
N LEU A 28 4.18 5.31 -3.05
CA LEU A 28 5.12 6.15 -2.31
C LEU A 28 5.22 5.70 -0.85
N ASN A 29 6.38 5.86 -0.23
CA ASN A 29 6.54 5.74 1.22
C ASN A 29 6.08 7.03 1.94
N HIS A 30 6.16 7.04 3.28
CA HIS A 30 5.80 8.21 4.10
C HIS A 30 6.65 9.47 3.81
N LYS A 31 7.83 9.32 3.18
CA LYS A 31 8.69 10.43 2.75
C LYS A 31 8.36 10.92 1.34
N ARG A 32 7.30 10.37 0.72
CA ARG A 32 6.88 10.64 -0.66
C ARG A 32 7.90 10.19 -1.72
N GLU A 33 8.77 9.24 -1.38
CA GLU A 33 9.70 8.63 -2.34
C GLU A 33 9.00 7.47 -3.06
N THR A 34 9.24 7.33 -4.37
CA THR A 34 8.66 6.26 -5.18
C THR A 34 9.28 4.91 -4.84
N CYS A 35 8.46 4.00 -4.32
CA CYS A 35 8.84 2.62 -4.02
C CYS A 35 8.47 1.66 -5.16
N TYR A 36 7.42 1.98 -5.92
CA TYR A 36 6.95 1.20 -7.05
C TYR A 36 6.24 2.11 -8.05
N ASP A 37 6.38 1.83 -9.35
CA ASP A 37 5.65 2.52 -10.40
C ASP A 37 5.46 1.62 -11.62
N GLY A 38 4.21 1.20 -11.89
CA GLY A 38 3.93 0.18 -12.90
C GLY A 38 2.45 -0.18 -13.02
N ASP A 39 2.16 -1.41 -13.44
CA ASP A 39 0.79 -1.90 -13.61
C ASP A 39 0.16 -2.44 -12.31
N VAL A 40 -1.11 -2.85 -12.40
CA VAL A 40 -1.90 -3.43 -11.30
C VAL A 40 -1.26 -4.71 -10.75
N PHE A 41 -0.82 -5.61 -11.61
CA PHE A 41 -0.30 -6.92 -11.21
C PHE A 41 1.03 -6.79 -10.47
N GLY A 42 1.94 -5.97 -11.00
CA GLY A 42 3.21 -5.66 -10.37
C GLY A 42 3.01 -4.91 -9.06
N ALA A 43 2.01 -4.02 -8.95
CA ALA A 43 1.72 -3.32 -7.70
C ALA A 43 1.28 -4.29 -6.60
N ILE A 44 0.38 -5.23 -6.92
CA ILE A 44 -0.06 -6.26 -5.97
C ILE A 44 1.09 -7.19 -5.57
N SER A 45 1.94 -7.57 -6.53
CA SER A 45 3.15 -8.35 -6.26
C SER A 45 4.12 -7.61 -5.34
N PHE A 46 4.33 -6.31 -5.59
CA PHE A 46 5.14 -5.45 -4.73
C PHE A 46 4.58 -5.37 -3.30
N LEU A 47 3.28 -5.10 -3.13
CA LEU A 47 2.66 -5.01 -1.81
C LEU A 47 2.73 -6.34 -1.05
N ARG A 48 2.57 -7.47 -1.74
CA ARG A 48 2.77 -8.81 -1.16
C ARG A 48 4.19 -8.98 -0.62
N SER A 49 5.21 -8.58 -1.39
CA SER A 49 6.61 -8.64 -0.96
C SER A 49 6.86 -7.78 0.28
N VAL A 50 6.29 -6.58 0.34
CA VAL A 50 6.39 -5.70 1.52
C VAL A 50 5.74 -6.36 2.74
N ILE A 51 4.53 -6.91 2.62
CA ILE A 51 3.85 -7.60 3.73
C ILE A 51 4.68 -8.78 4.24
N ASN A 52 5.18 -9.64 3.33
CA ASN A 52 5.98 -10.81 3.67
C ASN A 52 7.29 -10.42 4.36
N LEU A 53 7.92 -9.33 3.93
CA LEU A 53 9.10 -8.79 4.58
C LEU A 53 8.80 -8.47 6.06
N PHE A 54 7.75 -7.71 6.36
CA PHE A 54 7.39 -7.36 7.74
C PHE A 54 7.05 -8.59 8.59
N ILE A 55 6.39 -9.60 8.02
CA ILE A 55 6.09 -10.86 8.70
C ILE A 55 7.37 -11.64 9.05
N ASN A 56 8.37 -11.62 8.15
CA ASN A 56 9.60 -12.40 8.26
C ASN A 56 10.68 -11.71 9.11
N GLU A 57 10.76 -10.38 9.08
CA GLU A 57 11.75 -9.61 9.85
C GLU A 57 11.46 -9.59 11.36
N GLY A 58 10.35 -10.19 11.81
CA GLY A 58 10.08 -10.37 13.25
C GLY A 58 9.78 -9.07 14.00
N LEU A 59 9.50 -7.99 13.29
CA LEU A 59 9.05 -6.73 13.89
C LEU A 59 7.71 -6.98 14.60
N MET A 60 7.67 -6.78 15.91
CA MET A 60 6.46 -7.03 16.70
C MET A 60 5.33 -6.09 16.25
N LYS A 61 4.22 -6.67 15.77
CA LYS A 61 2.93 -6.03 15.47
C LYS A 61 3.04 -4.70 14.70
N THR A 62 3.57 -4.76 13.48
CA THR A 62 3.54 -3.61 12.57
C THR A 62 2.12 -3.40 12.02
N THR A 63 1.66 -2.14 11.95
CA THR A 63 0.48 -1.80 11.17
C THR A 63 0.92 -1.23 9.82
N LEU A 64 0.45 -1.82 8.73
CA LEU A 64 0.65 -1.33 7.37
C LEU A 64 -0.64 -0.67 6.88
N VAL A 65 -0.53 0.60 6.51
CA VAL A 65 -1.65 1.44 6.05
C VAL A 65 -1.47 1.75 4.57
N PHE A 66 -2.43 1.32 3.75
CA PHE A 66 -2.50 1.66 2.33
C PHE A 66 -3.50 2.80 2.14
N ASN A 67 -3.01 3.99 1.80
CA ASN A 67 -3.83 5.12 1.41
C ASN A 67 -4.02 5.08 -0.11
N LEU A 68 -5.24 4.83 -0.56
CA LEU A 68 -5.56 4.79 -1.98
C LEU A 68 -6.00 6.17 -2.45
N HIS A 69 -5.24 6.72 -3.40
CA HIS A 69 -5.48 8.00 -4.06
C HIS A 69 -5.94 7.71 -5.48
N TYR A 70 -7.17 8.06 -5.81
CA TYR A 70 -7.69 7.89 -7.16
C TYR A 70 -8.67 9.00 -7.53
N ASN A 71 -8.81 9.19 -8.85
CA ASN A 71 -9.85 10.01 -9.48
C ASN A 71 -10.91 9.06 -10.05
N ASP A 72 -12.19 9.44 -9.95
CA ASP A 72 -13.34 8.67 -10.43
C ASP A 72 -13.25 8.33 -11.94
N ASN A 73 -12.48 9.10 -12.72
CA ASN A 73 -12.21 8.83 -14.14
C ASN A 73 -11.37 7.55 -14.42
N VAL A 74 -11.04 6.77 -13.39
CA VAL A 74 -10.19 5.57 -13.44
C VAL A 74 -10.91 4.33 -12.87
N GLU A 75 -12.25 4.35 -12.82
CA GLU A 75 -13.11 3.35 -12.17
C GLU A 75 -12.73 1.88 -12.43
N ALA A 76 -12.48 1.48 -13.69
CA ALA A 76 -12.19 0.09 -14.02
C ALA A 76 -10.88 -0.41 -13.38
N MET A 77 -9.79 0.36 -13.49
CA MET A 77 -8.51 -0.01 -12.88
C MET A 77 -8.58 0.09 -11.35
N THR A 78 -9.30 1.08 -10.82
CA THR A 78 -9.55 1.24 -9.39
C THR A 78 -10.30 0.05 -8.81
N GLY A 79 -11.33 -0.44 -9.50
CA GLY A 79 -12.09 -1.63 -9.11
C GLY A 79 -11.21 -2.88 -9.09
N SER A 80 -10.45 -3.14 -10.17
CA SER A 80 -9.55 -4.30 -10.26
C SER A 80 -8.45 -4.28 -9.21
N PHE A 81 -7.82 -3.13 -8.99
CA PHE A 81 -6.79 -3.00 -7.97
C PHE A 81 -7.36 -3.13 -6.57
N SER A 82 -8.46 -2.44 -6.25
CA SER A 82 -9.07 -2.48 -4.91
C SER A 82 -9.53 -3.88 -4.53
N SER A 83 -10.13 -4.63 -5.47
CA SER A 83 -10.52 -6.02 -5.27
C SER A 83 -9.32 -6.94 -5.04
N SER A 84 -8.24 -6.74 -5.80
CA SER A 84 -7.00 -7.51 -5.64
C SER A 84 -6.31 -7.21 -4.32
N LEU A 85 -6.29 -5.94 -3.90
CA LEU A 85 -5.76 -5.52 -2.61
C LEU A 85 -6.59 -6.11 -1.45
N ASP A 86 -7.92 -6.11 -1.55
CA ASP A 86 -8.78 -6.73 -0.53
C ASP A 86 -8.55 -8.23 -0.43
N SER A 87 -8.33 -8.90 -1.56
CA SER A 87 -8.01 -10.32 -1.61
C SER A 87 -6.65 -10.60 -0.95
N LEU A 88 -5.65 -9.76 -1.25
CA LEU A 88 -4.35 -9.80 -0.60
C LEU A 88 -4.49 -9.59 0.91
N MET A 89 -5.17 -8.54 1.35
CA MET A 89 -5.36 -8.24 2.77
C MET A 89 -6.09 -9.37 3.51
N ARG A 90 -7.09 -10.01 2.89
CA ARG A 90 -7.77 -11.18 3.46
C ARG A 90 -6.82 -12.35 3.68
N SER A 91 -5.87 -12.58 2.77
CA SER A 91 -4.89 -13.67 2.92
C SER A 91 -3.96 -13.53 4.14
N TYR A 92 -3.84 -12.31 4.67
CA TYR A 92 -3.04 -12.01 5.87
C TYR A 92 -3.89 -11.63 7.09
N ARG A 93 -5.22 -11.74 7.01
CA ARG A 93 -6.15 -11.28 8.05
C ARG A 93 -5.88 -11.92 9.42
N TYR A 94 -5.44 -13.17 9.43
CA TYR A 94 -5.18 -13.96 10.64
C TYR A 94 -3.71 -13.93 11.08
N SER A 95 -2.90 -13.03 10.51
CA SER A 95 -1.53 -12.86 10.96
C SER A 95 -1.49 -12.06 12.27
N ASP A 96 -0.92 -12.65 13.33
CA ASP A 96 -0.68 -11.93 14.59
C ASP A 96 0.49 -10.95 14.52
N LYS A 97 1.25 -10.99 13.41
CA LYS A 97 2.46 -10.19 13.21
C LYS A 97 2.20 -8.86 12.51
N ILE A 98 1.14 -8.77 11.70
CA ILE A 98 0.86 -7.57 10.91
C ILE A 98 -0.62 -7.22 10.92
N ARG A 99 -0.91 -5.93 11.07
CA ARG A 99 -2.25 -5.39 10.91
C ARG A 99 -2.32 -4.60 9.60
N LEU A 100 -3.21 -5.00 8.69
CA LEU A 100 -3.40 -4.31 7.42
C LEU A 100 -4.60 -3.36 7.50
N LYS A 101 -4.43 -2.12 7.04
CA LYS A 101 -5.51 -1.12 6.94
C LYS A 101 -5.54 -0.54 5.53
N LYS A 102 -6.73 -0.43 4.95
CA LYS A 102 -6.98 0.27 3.69
C LYS A 102 -7.77 1.54 3.98
N ARG A 103 -7.38 2.66 3.37
CA ARG A 103 -8.10 3.94 3.44
C ARG A 103 -8.24 4.50 2.02
N THR A 104 -9.41 5.04 1.71
CA THR A 104 -9.60 5.84 0.50
C THR A 104 -9.37 7.30 0.85
N VAL A 105 -8.49 7.95 0.10
CA VAL A 105 -8.20 9.37 0.18
C VAL A 105 -8.55 9.94 -1.20
N GLY A 106 -9.78 10.45 -1.35
CA GLY A 106 -10.21 11.03 -2.63
C GLY A 106 -9.21 12.10 -3.07
N MET A 107 -8.78 12.07 -4.34
CA MET A 107 -7.98 13.17 -4.89
C MET A 107 -8.91 14.34 -5.22
N ASP A 108 -8.78 15.47 -4.53
CA ASP A 108 -9.53 16.69 -4.86
C ASP A 108 -9.21 17.07 -6.31
N VAL A 109 -10.25 17.16 -7.14
CA VAL A 109 -10.16 17.25 -8.61
C VAL A 109 -9.82 18.68 -9.08
N ARG A 110 -9.30 19.52 -8.18
CA ARG A 110 -8.97 20.93 -8.47
C ARG A 110 -7.49 21.07 -8.77
N GLY A 111 -7.15 20.90 -10.04
CA GLY A 111 -5.84 21.22 -10.62
C GLY A 111 -5.98 21.41 -12.12
#